data_AF-A0A369JDH9-F1
#
_entry.id   AF-A0A369JDH9-F1
#
_cell.length_a   1.000
_cell.length_b   1.000
_cell.length_c   1.000
_cell.angle_alpha   90.00
_cell.angle_beta   90.00
_cell.angle_gamma   90.00
#
_symmetry.space_group_name_H-M   'P 1'
#
loop_
_entity.id
_entity.type
_entity.pdbx_description
1 polymer ?
#
loop_
_entity_poly.entity_id
_entity_poly.type
_entity_poly.pdbx_seq_one_letter_code
_entity_poly.pdbx_strand_id
1 'polypeptide(L)'
;MPYLSSGRHSLVADVLLYIFCYCDIRSILVLSQSSRHFHDIGFSKQVWLTLLSDLHRHNCIDLLPGQHLNQLLPKELVSLARRTVSGPPSWSDPSGTVVAHQVVLRSSITNPIHTGNRCLDRSTKLLSGGQFVLFQHQGTLECLSTDSGKHIWQYHGPVENVTVKSFAAEVVDEGQAAIIMVGVRTSDHHKQNFVEILRLDLRTGSAKTLIQERTPETSYDNPFSGFKICGDFAIADVKKTDYILIFKLSAGLYKCLTEPLQCHDIDLIPGHLLVLQTVTVESPPIEHAFRFTSLPSPLQEDLSTLWFFFSSTRIDVNWSLSHKYHMTHDRSKGTPLSIDLVAMYATDKTYPPDYFTTDALLNVSYSGHAEYFSRWSLEGRILSFASPDEDDDIPIDLPGRGQSAHLSPYSGALTYATEDDPDEKIFVNHYA
;
A
#
# COMPACT_ATOMS: atom_id res chain seq x y z
N MET A 1 54.44 25.26 -29.73
CA MET A 1 53.01 25.22 -29.34
C MET A 1 52.89 24.23 -28.19
N PRO A 2 53.02 24.68 -26.93
CA PRO A 2 52.83 23.80 -25.77
C PRO A 2 51.33 23.54 -25.60
N TYR A 3 50.96 22.28 -25.44
CA TYR A 3 49.63 21.87 -25.05
C TYR A 3 49.33 22.46 -23.66
N LEU A 4 48.44 23.45 -23.61
CA LEU A 4 47.76 23.83 -22.38
C LEU A 4 46.98 22.59 -21.92
N SER A 5 47.55 21.83 -20.98
CA SER A 5 46.78 20.92 -20.16
C SER A 5 45.79 21.79 -19.39
N SER A 6 44.56 21.89 -19.89
CA SER A 6 43.48 22.52 -19.15
C SER A 6 43.32 21.73 -17.86
N GLY A 7 43.80 22.31 -16.76
CA GLY A 7 43.49 21.86 -15.43
C GLY A 7 41.99 21.99 -15.26
N ARG A 8 41.23 20.98 -15.69
CA ARG A 8 39.82 20.85 -15.33
C ARG A 8 39.82 20.80 -13.81
N HIS A 9 39.23 21.82 -13.19
CA HIS A 9 38.90 21.80 -11.78
C HIS A 9 37.92 20.64 -11.55
N SER A 10 38.48 19.44 -11.37
CA SER A 10 37.70 18.29 -10.92
C SER A 10 37.27 18.61 -9.50
N LEU A 11 35.96 18.65 -9.27
CA LEU A 11 35.44 18.59 -7.92
C LEU A 11 36.10 17.40 -7.21
N VAL A 12 36.51 17.61 -5.96
CA VAL A 12 37.10 16.56 -5.14
C VAL A 12 36.07 15.43 -5.02
N ALA A 13 36.50 14.18 -5.13
CA ALA A 13 35.62 13.01 -5.14
C ALA A 13 34.64 12.99 -3.95
N ASP A 14 35.06 13.50 -2.79
CA ASP A 14 34.22 13.62 -1.59
C ASP A 14 33.04 14.59 -1.76
N VAL A 15 33.25 15.70 -2.49
CA VAL A 15 32.17 16.66 -2.79
C VAL A 15 31.17 16.05 -3.76
N LEU A 16 31.66 15.32 -4.77
CA LEU A 16 30.79 14.59 -5.69
C LEU A 16 30.01 13.49 -4.97
N LEU A 17 30.66 12.72 -4.09
CA LEU A 17 30.01 11.71 -3.26
C LEU A 17 28.90 12.33 -2.40
N TYR A 18 29.18 13.48 -1.79
CA TYR A 18 28.19 14.24 -1.03
C TYR A 18 27.02 14.66 -1.90
N ILE A 19 27.25 15.24 -3.09
CA ILE A 19 26.19 15.61 -4.04
C ILE A 19 25.31 14.39 -4.38
N PHE A 20 25.92 13.25 -4.70
CA PHE A 20 25.17 12.02 -5.01
C PHE A 20 24.31 11.54 -3.84
N CYS A 21 24.74 11.75 -2.59
CA CYS A 21 23.93 11.40 -1.41
C CYS A 21 22.68 12.26 -1.23
N TYR A 22 22.56 13.40 -1.92
CA TYR A 22 21.38 14.28 -1.93
C TYR A 22 20.56 14.17 -3.23
N CYS A 23 21.03 13.38 -4.20
CA CYS A 23 20.28 13.13 -5.42
C CYS A 23 19.25 12.02 -5.18
N ASP A 24 18.13 12.07 -5.90
CA ASP A 24 17.23 10.93 -5.97
C ASP A 24 17.83 9.76 -6.79
N ILE A 25 17.22 8.57 -6.69
CA ILE A 25 17.66 7.37 -7.41
C ILE A 25 17.74 7.63 -8.92
N ARG A 26 16.77 8.33 -9.49
CA ARG A 26 16.71 8.60 -10.94
C ARG A 26 17.91 9.44 -11.39
N SER A 27 18.19 10.51 -10.68
CA SER A 27 19.29 11.45 -10.94
C SER A 27 20.63 10.74 -10.84
N ILE A 28 20.81 9.86 -9.84
CA ILE A 28 22.04 9.07 -9.68
C ILE A 28 22.25 8.13 -10.86
N LEU A 29 21.20 7.43 -11.31
CA LEU A 29 21.28 6.54 -12.45
C LEU A 29 21.65 7.31 -13.74
N VAL A 30 21.01 8.46 -13.98
CA VAL A 30 21.31 9.32 -15.14
C VAL A 30 22.75 9.85 -15.08
N LEU A 31 23.18 10.38 -13.93
CA LEU A 31 24.54 10.89 -13.75
C LEU A 31 25.59 9.79 -13.93
N SER A 32 25.32 8.58 -13.42
CA SER A 32 26.21 7.41 -13.54
C SER A 32 26.44 6.96 -14.98
N GLN A 33 25.50 7.24 -15.89
CA GLN A 33 25.65 6.93 -17.32
C GLN A 33 26.56 7.91 -18.07
N SER A 34 26.84 9.09 -17.49
CA SER A 34 27.57 10.14 -18.22
C SER A 34 29.10 9.99 -18.17
N SER A 35 29.65 9.27 -17.20
CA SER A 35 31.08 8.92 -17.17
C SER A 35 31.38 7.72 -16.26
N ARG A 36 32.49 7.02 -16.53
CA ARG A 36 32.99 5.94 -15.65
C ARG A 36 33.27 6.43 -14.22
N HIS A 37 33.79 7.65 -14.08
CA HIS A 37 34.06 8.22 -12.76
C HIS A 37 32.78 8.40 -11.94
N PHE A 38 31.71 8.95 -12.55
CA PHE A 38 30.42 9.08 -11.90
C PHE A 38 29.72 7.76 -11.67
N HIS A 39 29.92 6.77 -12.56
CA HIS A 39 29.50 5.41 -12.33
C HIS A 39 30.12 4.85 -11.04
N ASP A 40 31.43 4.95 -10.87
CA ASP A 40 32.12 4.43 -9.69
C ASP A 40 31.66 5.12 -8.39
N ILE A 41 31.37 6.43 -8.44
CA ILE A 41 30.81 7.19 -7.30
C ILE A 41 29.36 6.79 -7.03
N GLY A 42 28.50 6.81 -8.05
CA GLY A 42 27.06 6.52 -7.94
C GLY A 42 26.76 5.09 -7.52
N PHE A 43 27.67 4.15 -7.80
CA PHE A 43 27.58 2.76 -7.35
C PHE A 43 28.39 2.46 -6.08
N SER A 44 28.90 3.48 -5.39
CA SER A 44 29.55 3.29 -4.09
C SER A 44 28.55 2.86 -3.01
N LYS A 45 29.01 2.04 -2.05
CA LYS A 45 28.18 1.59 -0.92
C LYS A 45 27.54 2.75 -0.16
N GLN A 46 28.30 3.84 0.02
CA GLN A 46 27.88 4.99 0.81
C GLN A 46 26.67 5.69 0.20
N VAL A 47 26.65 5.89 -1.12
CA VAL A 47 25.51 6.52 -1.82
C VAL A 47 24.26 5.67 -1.62
N TRP A 48 24.33 4.38 -1.92
CA TRP A 48 23.18 3.48 -1.78
C TRP A 48 22.72 3.32 -0.33
N LEU A 49 23.63 3.29 0.63
CA LEU A 49 23.25 3.29 2.05
C LEU A 49 22.48 4.54 2.44
N THR A 50 22.93 5.72 2.02
CA THR A 50 22.22 6.97 2.32
C THR A 50 20.82 6.96 1.73
N LEU A 51 20.68 6.64 0.44
CA LEU A 51 19.39 6.59 -0.25
C LEU A 51 18.43 5.59 0.38
N LEU A 52 18.90 4.36 0.60
CA LEU A 52 18.05 3.30 1.11
C LEU A 52 17.75 3.48 2.60
N SER A 53 18.63 4.14 3.36
CA SER A 53 18.33 4.52 4.75
C SER A 53 17.24 5.57 4.78
N ASP A 54 17.25 6.53 3.85
CA ASP A 54 16.19 7.52 3.74
C ASP A 54 14.86 6.88 3.32
N LEU A 55 14.86 6.03 2.30
CA LEU A 55 13.66 5.28 1.89
C LEU A 55 13.15 4.35 2.98
N HIS A 56 14.04 3.67 3.71
CA HIS A 56 13.67 2.84 4.86
C HIS A 56 13.07 3.68 5.99
N ARG A 57 13.61 4.87 6.26
CA ARG A 57 13.07 5.82 7.24
C ARG A 57 11.66 6.29 6.87
N HIS A 58 11.39 6.43 5.58
CA HIS A 58 10.07 6.72 5.02
C HIS A 58 9.20 5.46 4.82
N ASN A 59 9.67 4.29 5.26
CA ASN A 59 9.01 2.99 5.14
C ASN A 59 8.68 2.59 3.69
N CYS A 60 9.44 3.07 2.72
CA CYS A 60 9.33 2.72 1.30
C CYS A 60 10.12 1.44 0.95
N ILE A 61 10.65 0.74 1.94
CA ILE A 61 11.44 -0.49 1.79
C ILE A 61 11.13 -1.40 2.97
N ASP A 62 10.79 -2.67 2.69
CA ASP A 62 10.74 -3.68 3.74
C ASP A 62 12.03 -4.51 3.69
N LEU A 63 12.71 -4.59 4.83
CA LEU A 63 13.85 -5.49 5.00
C LEU A 63 13.35 -6.86 5.44
N LEU A 64 14.14 -7.90 5.17
CA LEU A 64 13.86 -9.20 5.75
C LEU A 64 14.01 -9.16 7.28
N PRO A 65 13.29 -10.00 8.03
CA PRO A 65 13.46 -10.15 9.47
C PRO A 65 14.93 -10.25 9.89
N GLY A 66 15.35 -9.38 10.81
CA GLY A 66 16.74 -9.30 11.32
C GLY A 66 17.79 -8.76 10.33
N GLN A 67 17.40 -8.35 9.13
CA GLN A 67 18.32 -7.77 8.14
C GLN A 67 18.54 -6.27 8.41
N HIS A 68 19.78 -5.82 8.33
CA HIS A 68 20.14 -4.41 8.48
C HIS A 68 20.84 -3.86 7.22
N LEU A 69 20.48 -2.64 6.79
CA LEU A 69 21.03 -2.02 5.59
C LEU A 69 22.57 -1.95 5.60
N ASN A 70 23.18 -1.58 6.72
CA ASN A 70 24.63 -1.44 6.85
C ASN A 70 25.41 -2.75 6.65
N GLN A 71 24.75 -3.90 6.87
CA GLN A 71 25.33 -5.23 6.68
C GLN A 71 25.32 -5.68 5.21
N LEU A 72 24.47 -5.08 4.38
CA LEU A 72 24.34 -5.45 2.97
C LEU A 72 25.57 -5.05 2.14
N LEU A 73 25.92 -5.90 1.19
CA LEU A 73 26.90 -5.63 0.15
C LEU A 73 26.34 -4.61 -0.86
N PRO A 74 27.19 -3.85 -1.58
CA PRO A 74 26.71 -2.87 -2.56
C PRO A 74 25.75 -3.45 -3.61
N LYS A 75 26.04 -4.65 -4.10
CA LYS A 75 25.17 -5.38 -5.04
C LYS A 75 23.79 -5.71 -4.45
N GLU A 76 23.73 -5.98 -3.16
CA GLU A 76 22.49 -6.33 -2.43
C GLU A 76 21.66 -5.07 -2.19
N LEU A 77 22.30 -3.93 -1.90
CA LEU A 77 21.65 -2.62 -1.82
C LEU A 77 21.03 -2.23 -3.18
N VAL A 78 21.77 -2.36 -4.27
CA VAL A 78 21.24 -2.11 -5.62
C VAL A 78 20.08 -3.06 -5.94
N SER A 79 20.20 -4.34 -5.57
CA SER A 79 19.12 -5.32 -5.76
C SER A 79 17.88 -4.98 -4.94
N LEU A 80 18.04 -4.48 -3.71
CA LEU A 80 16.95 -3.99 -2.88
C LEU A 80 16.25 -2.79 -3.54
N ALA A 81 17.00 -1.80 -4.01
CA ALA A 81 16.45 -0.64 -4.73
C ALA A 81 15.67 -1.06 -5.99
N ARG A 82 16.21 -2.01 -6.77
CA ARG A 82 15.53 -2.54 -7.96
C ARG A 82 14.22 -3.23 -7.59
N ARG A 83 14.21 -4.07 -6.54
CA ARG A 83 12.99 -4.72 -6.06
C ARG A 83 11.93 -3.72 -5.62
N THR A 84 12.32 -2.61 -4.99
CA THR A 84 11.38 -1.56 -4.60
C THR A 84 10.67 -0.91 -5.79
N VAL A 85 11.36 -0.78 -6.91
CA VAL A 85 10.83 -0.11 -8.11
C VAL A 85 10.11 -1.08 -9.04
N SER A 86 10.68 -2.27 -9.24
CA SER A 86 10.28 -3.24 -10.26
C SER A 86 9.59 -4.47 -9.70
N GLY A 87 9.54 -4.62 -8.38
CA GLY A 87 9.05 -5.83 -7.72
C GLY A 87 10.11 -6.94 -7.64
N PRO A 88 9.81 -8.04 -6.93
CA PRO A 88 10.62 -9.26 -6.90
C PRO A 88 10.85 -9.84 -8.31
N PRO A 89 12.10 -10.12 -8.72
CA PRO A 89 12.41 -10.76 -9.99
C PRO A 89 11.67 -12.09 -10.21
N SER A 90 11.42 -12.85 -9.15
CA SER A 90 10.68 -14.11 -9.23
C SER A 90 9.21 -13.96 -9.65
N TRP A 91 8.66 -12.75 -9.63
CA TRP A 91 7.32 -12.48 -10.17
C TRP A 91 7.29 -12.31 -11.68
N SER A 92 8.44 -12.27 -12.34
CA SER A 92 8.55 -12.25 -13.80
C SER A 92 9.21 -13.53 -14.32
N ASP A 93 9.41 -14.54 -13.47
CA ASP A 93 10.06 -15.79 -13.84
C ASP A 93 8.99 -16.83 -14.29
N PRO A 94 9.03 -17.30 -15.56
CA PRO A 94 8.11 -18.33 -16.05
C PRO A 94 8.24 -19.66 -15.31
N SER A 95 9.37 -19.91 -14.62
CA SER A 95 9.55 -21.10 -13.80
C SER A 95 8.76 -21.07 -12.49
N GLY A 96 8.13 -19.93 -12.17
CA GLY A 96 7.24 -19.74 -11.04
C GLY A 96 7.82 -18.85 -9.94
N THR A 97 6.95 -18.45 -9.02
CA THR A 97 7.36 -17.59 -7.91
C THR A 97 8.14 -18.35 -6.84
N VAL A 98 9.21 -17.74 -6.35
CA VAL A 98 10.09 -18.33 -5.33
C VAL A 98 9.98 -17.51 -4.05
N VAL A 99 9.45 -18.13 -2.99
CA VAL A 99 9.44 -17.54 -1.65
C VAL A 99 10.86 -17.60 -1.08
N ALA A 100 11.49 -16.43 -0.96
CA ALA A 100 12.82 -16.30 -0.37
C ALA A 100 12.79 -16.44 1.15
N HIS A 101 11.73 -15.94 1.79
CA HIS A 101 11.53 -16.01 3.23
C HIS A 101 10.05 -16.08 3.58
N GLN A 102 9.69 -16.92 4.55
CA GLN A 102 8.32 -17.05 5.04
C GLN A 102 8.30 -16.88 6.56
N VAL A 103 7.45 -15.99 7.03
CA VAL A 103 7.08 -15.86 8.44
C VAL A 103 5.68 -16.42 8.62
N VAL A 104 5.48 -17.22 9.67
CA VAL A 104 4.17 -17.75 10.05
C VAL A 104 3.84 -17.26 11.45
N LEU A 105 2.80 -16.45 11.55
CA LEU A 105 2.29 -15.89 12.80
C LEU A 105 1.02 -16.63 13.21
N ARG A 106 0.76 -16.63 14.52
CA ARG A 106 -0.49 -17.14 15.10
C ARG A 106 -1.24 -15.98 15.71
N SER A 107 -2.53 -15.90 15.40
CA SER A 107 -3.39 -14.90 16.01
C SER A 107 -3.59 -15.20 17.50
N SER A 108 -3.60 -14.15 18.33
CA SER A 108 -3.92 -14.29 19.76
C SER A 108 -5.41 -14.09 20.06
N ILE A 109 -6.14 -13.52 19.11
CA ILE A 109 -7.57 -13.20 19.20
C ILE A 109 -8.46 -14.30 18.62
N THR A 110 -7.90 -15.26 17.88
CA THR A 110 -8.68 -16.36 17.30
C THR A 110 -9.12 -17.35 18.38
N ASN A 111 -10.43 -17.40 18.62
CA ASN A 111 -11.04 -18.46 19.39
C ASN A 111 -11.53 -19.59 18.46
N PRO A 112 -10.87 -20.76 18.40
CA PRO A 112 -11.22 -21.85 17.48
C PRO A 112 -12.63 -22.42 17.68
N ILE A 113 -13.22 -22.21 18.87
CA ILE A 113 -14.53 -22.75 19.25
C ILE A 113 -15.64 -21.73 18.95
N HIS A 114 -15.30 -20.47 18.65
CA HIS A 114 -16.31 -19.45 18.42
C HIS A 114 -17.07 -19.73 17.12
N THR A 115 -18.40 -19.84 17.22
CA THR A 115 -19.30 -19.99 16.06
C THR A 115 -19.20 -18.84 15.04
N GLY A 116 -18.58 -17.72 15.41
CA GLY A 116 -18.25 -16.59 14.56
C GLY A 116 -17.00 -16.77 13.68
N ASN A 117 -16.31 -17.91 13.73
CA ASN A 117 -15.10 -18.16 12.93
C ASN A 117 -15.33 -18.15 11.41
N ARG A 118 -16.58 -18.15 10.97
CA ARG A 118 -16.96 -17.94 9.56
C ARG A 118 -17.12 -16.46 9.18
N CYS A 119 -16.73 -15.53 10.04
CA CYS A 119 -16.86 -14.11 9.75
C CYS A 119 -16.03 -13.76 8.50
N LEU A 120 -16.71 -13.23 7.48
CA LEU A 120 -16.13 -12.80 6.20
C LEU A 120 -15.25 -11.54 6.35
N ASP A 121 -15.29 -10.89 7.51
CA ASP A 121 -14.55 -9.65 7.78
C ASP A 121 -13.12 -9.97 8.27
N ARG A 122 -12.36 -10.74 7.47
CA ARG A 122 -10.92 -10.95 7.67
C ARG A 122 -10.14 -9.96 6.82
N SER A 123 -9.16 -9.32 7.42
CA SER A 123 -8.23 -8.46 6.69
C SER A 123 -6.88 -8.49 7.36
N THR A 124 -5.84 -8.59 6.54
CA THR A 124 -4.45 -8.50 6.99
C THR A 124 -3.79 -7.30 6.33
N LYS A 125 -2.85 -6.67 7.02
CA LYS A 125 -2.02 -5.61 6.45
C LYS A 125 -0.61 -5.72 7.01
N LEU A 126 0.36 -5.93 6.14
CA LEU A 126 1.76 -5.73 6.49
C LEU A 126 2.01 -4.23 6.59
N LEU A 127 2.45 -3.77 7.75
CA LEU A 127 2.87 -2.39 7.91
C LEU A 127 4.15 -2.14 7.13
N SER A 128 4.24 -0.96 6.52
CA SER A 128 5.44 -0.51 5.83
C SER A 128 6.69 -0.66 6.72
N GLY A 129 7.79 -1.15 6.15
CA GLY A 129 8.98 -1.62 6.89
C GLY A 129 8.98 -3.13 7.17
N GLY A 130 7.84 -3.82 7.06
CA GLY A 130 7.73 -5.29 7.12
C GLY A 130 7.84 -5.92 8.52
N GLN A 131 7.98 -5.11 9.58
CA GLN A 131 8.24 -5.59 10.95
C GLN A 131 6.97 -5.96 11.74
N PHE A 132 5.81 -5.50 11.27
CA PHE A 132 4.54 -5.64 11.99
C PHE A 132 3.40 -5.95 11.03
N VAL A 133 2.48 -6.79 11.47
CA VAL A 133 1.24 -7.10 10.77
C VAL A 133 0.06 -6.65 11.61
N LEU A 134 -0.88 -5.95 10.97
CA LEU A 134 -2.22 -5.76 11.51
C LEU A 134 -3.14 -6.87 11.01
N PHE A 135 -3.91 -7.46 11.91
CA PHE A 135 -4.83 -8.53 11.59
C PHE A 135 -6.20 -8.29 12.20
N GLN A 136 -7.21 -8.18 11.34
CA GLN A 136 -8.61 -8.08 11.71
C GLN A 136 -9.24 -9.47 11.66
N HIS A 137 -9.76 -9.92 12.80
CA HIS A 137 -10.47 -11.18 12.93
C HIS A 137 -11.50 -11.10 14.05
N GLN A 138 -12.61 -11.84 13.95
CA GLN A 138 -13.68 -11.88 14.97
C GLN A 138 -14.18 -10.50 15.43
N GLY A 139 -14.15 -9.49 14.54
CA GLY A 139 -14.59 -8.14 14.89
C GLY A 139 -13.63 -7.35 15.77
N THR A 140 -12.40 -7.82 15.99
CA THR A 140 -11.34 -7.06 16.63
C THR A 140 -10.15 -6.91 15.69
N LEU A 141 -9.14 -6.16 16.13
CA LEU A 141 -7.92 -5.86 15.38
C LEU A 141 -6.74 -6.08 16.33
N GLU A 142 -5.75 -6.85 15.91
CA GLU A 142 -4.49 -7.01 16.64
C GLU A 142 -3.28 -6.58 15.80
N CYS A 143 -2.17 -6.31 16.48
CA CYS A 143 -0.87 -6.02 15.90
C CYS A 143 0.13 -7.07 16.38
N LEU A 144 0.80 -7.72 15.44
CA LEU A 144 1.78 -8.78 15.69
C LEU A 144 3.15 -8.36 15.14
N SER A 145 4.22 -8.69 15.86
CA SER A 145 5.59 -8.55 15.37
C SER A 145 5.95 -9.72 14.45
N THR A 146 6.48 -9.43 13.26
CA THR A 146 6.91 -10.46 12.30
C THR A 146 8.17 -11.19 12.79
N ASP A 147 9.13 -10.46 13.34
CA ASP A 147 10.39 -11.02 13.84
C ASP A 147 10.20 -11.99 15.02
N SER A 148 9.33 -11.63 15.96
CA SER A 148 9.19 -12.36 17.23
C SER A 148 7.93 -13.21 17.33
N GLY A 149 6.98 -13.03 16.42
CA GLY A 149 5.64 -13.63 16.52
C GLY A 149 4.82 -13.13 17.70
N LYS A 150 5.31 -12.11 18.44
CA LYS A 150 4.66 -11.63 19.65
C LYS A 150 3.49 -10.72 19.33
N HIS A 151 2.45 -10.85 20.13
CA HIS A 151 1.36 -9.89 20.21
C HIS A 151 1.86 -8.58 20.81
N ILE A 152 1.67 -7.49 20.07
CA ILE A 152 2.07 -6.13 20.45
C ILE A 152 0.89 -5.37 21.03
N TRP A 153 -0.27 -5.44 20.37
CA TRP A 153 -1.44 -4.64 20.74
C TRP A 153 -2.73 -5.24 20.20
N GLN A 154 -3.82 -5.05 20.95
CA GLN A 154 -5.17 -5.43 20.54
C GLN A 154 -6.11 -4.23 20.74
N TYR A 155 -7.01 -4.05 19.77
CA TYR A 155 -8.05 -3.04 19.82
C TYR A 155 -9.18 -3.46 20.78
N HIS A 156 -9.44 -2.63 21.78
CA HIS A 156 -10.48 -2.87 22.80
C HIS A 156 -11.70 -1.96 22.64
N GLY A 157 -11.66 -0.98 21.73
CA GLY A 157 -12.75 -0.02 21.57
C GLY A 157 -12.85 1.02 22.69
N PRO A 158 -13.58 2.12 22.43
CA PRO A 158 -13.91 3.11 23.46
C PRO A 158 -15.10 2.67 24.33
N VAL A 159 -15.88 1.69 23.86
CA VAL A 159 -17.05 1.14 24.54
C VAL A 159 -17.06 -0.39 24.41
N GLU A 160 -17.73 -1.07 25.33
CA GLU A 160 -17.91 -2.51 25.26
C GLU A 160 -18.72 -2.92 24.02
N ASN A 161 -18.48 -4.14 23.52
CA ASN A 161 -19.22 -4.75 22.41
C ASN A 161 -19.13 -3.98 21.08
N VAL A 162 -17.95 -3.46 20.74
CA VAL A 162 -17.67 -2.95 19.39
C VAL A 162 -17.18 -4.04 18.45
N THR A 163 -17.41 -3.83 17.16
CA THR A 163 -16.90 -4.65 16.07
C THR A 163 -16.15 -3.76 15.10
N VAL A 164 -14.88 -4.07 14.85
CA VAL A 164 -14.06 -3.49 13.78
C VAL A 164 -14.62 -3.92 12.44
N LYS A 165 -14.88 -2.95 11.57
CA LYS A 165 -15.46 -3.13 10.23
C LYS A 165 -14.50 -2.80 9.09
N SER A 166 -13.58 -1.88 9.33
CA SER A 166 -12.51 -1.53 8.39
C SER A 166 -11.36 -0.91 9.16
N PHE A 167 -10.15 -0.96 8.60
CA PHE A 167 -9.03 -0.21 9.15
C PHE A 167 -8.07 0.27 8.05
N ALA A 168 -7.32 1.31 8.37
CA ALA A 168 -6.13 1.70 7.63
C ALA A 168 -5.02 2.01 8.63
N ALA A 169 -3.78 1.95 8.16
CA ALA A 169 -2.62 2.28 8.96
C ALA A 169 -1.51 2.87 8.11
N GLU A 170 -0.76 3.79 8.72
CA GLU A 170 0.47 4.40 8.20
C GLU A 170 1.53 4.36 9.30
N VAL A 171 2.75 3.96 8.94
CA VAL A 171 3.88 3.92 9.86
C VAL A 171 4.52 5.29 9.94
N VAL A 172 4.77 5.77 11.16
CA VAL A 172 5.30 7.10 11.46
C VAL A 172 6.48 7.00 12.41
N ASP A 173 7.13 8.13 12.67
CA ASP A 173 8.27 8.24 13.61
C ASP A 173 9.37 7.21 13.30
N GLU A 174 9.75 7.11 12.03
CA GLU A 174 10.85 6.24 11.54
C GLU A 174 10.65 4.76 11.90
N GLY A 175 9.40 4.26 11.86
CA GLY A 175 9.10 2.87 12.14
C GLY A 175 8.79 2.57 13.61
N GLN A 176 8.85 3.56 14.50
CA GLN A 176 8.63 3.36 15.94
C GLN A 176 7.15 3.42 16.35
N ALA A 177 6.29 3.98 15.51
CA ALA A 177 4.87 4.10 15.77
C ALA A 177 4.05 3.90 14.50
N ALA A 178 2.74 3.66 14.68
CA ALA A 178 1.77 3.64 13.60
C ALA A 178 0.59 4.53 13.96
N ILE A 179 0.07 5.26 12.98
CA ILE A 179 -1.27 5.82 13.04
C ILE A 179 -2.20 4.77 12.48
N ILE A 180 -3.20 4.37 13.26
CA ILE A 180 -4.20 3.37 12.89
C ILE A 180 -5.56 4.07 12.93
N MET A 181 -6.30 3.97 11.83
CA MET A 181 -7.67 4.43 11.72
C MET A 181 -8.58 3.22 11.66
N VAL A 182 -9.56 3.16 12.57
CA VAL A 182 -10.44 2.02 12.77
C VAL A 182 -11.88 2.46 12.62
N GLY A 183 -12.61 1.80 11.73
CA GLY A 183 -14.04 2.00 11.54
C GLY A 183 -14.76 0.98 12.40
N VAL A 184 -15.51 1.44 13.39
CA VAL A 184 -16.15 0.58 14.38
C VAL A 184 -17.66 0.72 14.38
N ARG A 185 -18.33 -0.38 14.70
CA ARG A 185 -19.77 -0.43 14.92
C ARG A 185 -20.06 -1.00 16.30
N THR A 186 -20.97 -0.35 17.03
CA THR A 186 -21.48 -0.86 18.30
C THR A 186 -22.51 -1.96 18.07
N SER A 187 -22.54 -2.95 18.96
CA SER A 187 -23.50 -4.07 18.89
C SER A 187 -24.83 -3.76 19.59
N ASP A 188 -25.01 -2.53 20.09
CA ASP A 188 -26.23 -2.13 20.79
C ASP A 188 -27.44 -2.02 19.84
N HIS A 189 -28.62 -1.80 20.41
CA HIS A 189 -29.86 -1.65 19.63
C HIS A 189 -29.83 -0.47 18.64
N HIS A 190 -28.93 0.49 18.84
CA HIS A 190 -28.80 1.69 18.01
C HIS A 190 -27.75 1.55 16.91
N LYS A 191 -26.90 0.52 16.95
CA LYS A 191 -25.88 0.19 15.96
C LYS A 191 -25.13 1.42 15.45
N GLN A 192 -24.59 2.20 16.38
CA GLN A 192 -23.86 3.43 16.07
C GLN A 192 -22.49 3.10 15.45
N ASN A 193 -22.11 3.85 14.42
CA ASN A 193 -20.80 3.74 13.78
C ASN A 193 -19.91 4.93 14.16
N PHE A 194 -18.62 4.66 14.35
CA PHE A 194 -17.62 5.66 14.70
C PHE A 194 -16.34 5.40 13.92
N VAL A 195 -15.56 6.46 13.73
CA VAL A 195 -14.17 6.38 13.31
C VAL A 195 -13.31 6.72 14.51
N GLU A 196 -12.39 5.83 14.87
CA GLU A 196 -11.36 6.10 15.85
C GLU A 196 -10.00 6.12 15.17
N ILE A 197 -9.19 7.14 15.45
CA ILE A 197 -7.81 7.24 14.99
C ILE A 197 -6.92 7.22 16.22
N LEU A 198 -5.99 6.27 16.27
CA LEU A 198 -5.09 6.04 17.38
C LEU A 198 -3.64 6.04 16.91
N ARG A 199 -2.74 6.49 17.78
CA ARG A 199 -1.30 6.33 17.63
C ARG A 199 -0.85 5.15 18.48
N LEU A 200 -0.35 4.11 17.84
CA LEU A 200 0.25 2.93 18.47
C LEU A 200 1.76 3.08 18.53
N ASP A 201 2.36 3.01 19.71
CA ASP A 201 3.80 2.82 19.90
C ASP A 201 4.13 1.34 19.70
N LEU A 202 4.81 1.01 18.61
CA LEU A 202 5.03 -0.37 18.16
C LEU A 202 6.03 -1.12 19.07
N ARG A 203 6.82 -0.40 19.86
CA ARG A 203 7.80 -0.99 20.79
C ARG A 203 7.16 -1.40 22.11
N THR A 204 6.24 -0.58 22.62
CA THR A 204 5.61 -0.77 23.93
C THR A 204 4.23 -1.40 23.85
N GLY A 205 3.59 -1.36 22.67
CA GLY A 205 2.19 -1.76 22.50
C GLY A 205 1.20 -0.74 23.07
N SER A 206 1.66 0.42 23.53
CA SER A 206 0.79 1.46 24.08
C SER A 206 0.09 2.23 22.96
N ALA A 207 -1.23 2.37 23.06
CA ALA A 207 -2.03 3.14 22.11
C ALA A 207 -2.61 4.39 22.77
N LYS A 208 -2.62 5.49 22.02
CA LYS A 208 -3.27 6.75 22.41
C LYS A 208 -4.27 7.14 21.34
N THR A 209 -5.54 7.27 21.72
CA THR A 209 -6.57 7.83 20.85
C THR A 209 -6.25 9.29 20.53
N LEU A 210 -6.24 9.62 19.24
CA LEU A 210 -6.03 10.96 18.71
C LEU A 210 -7.37 11.63 18.37
N ILE A 211 -8.26 10.88 17.71
CA ILE A 211 -9.56 11.34 17.26
C ILE A 211 -10.56 10.20 17.49
N GLN A 212 -11.76 10.54 17.96
CA GLN A 212 -12.87 9.60 18.04
C GLN A 212 -14.13 10.35 17.64
N GLU A 213 -14.71 9.99 16.50
CA GLU A 213 -15.83 10.73 15.93
C GLU A 213 -16.96 9.80 15.52
N ARG A 214 -18.19 10.22 15.85
CA ARG A 214 -19.40 9.53 15.42
C ARG A 214 -19.67 9.83 13.95
N THR A 215 -19.92 8.79 13.16
CA THR A 215 -20.35 9.02 11.78
C THR A 215 -21.82 9.47 11.76
N PRO A 216 -22.25 10.21 10.73
CA PRO A 216 -23.68 10.35 10.45
C PRO A 216 -24.37 8.98 10.43
N GLU A 217 -25.64 8.95 10.84
CA GLU A 217 -26.41 7.70 10.90
C GLU A 217 -26.62 7.12 9.50
N THR A 218 -26.42 5.81 9.36
CA THR A 218 -26.64 5.09 8.11
C THR A 218 -27.50 3.87 8.37
N SER A 219 -28.29 3.45 7.37
CA SER A 219 -29.11 2.24 7.45
C SER A 219 -28.33 0.94 7.18
N TYR A 220 -27.03 1.04 6.84
CA TYR A 220 -26.21 -0.09 6.41
C TYR A 220 -25.46 -0.75 7.58
N ASP A 221 -25.24 -2.06 7.50
CA ASP A 221 -24.57 -2.85 8.55
C ASP A 221 -23.04 -2.76 8.54
N ASN A 222 -22.41 -2.64 7.37
CA ASN A 222 -21.00 -2.25 7.25
C ASN A 222 -20.94 -0.99 6.38
N PRO A 223 -20.85 0.20 7.00
CA PRO A 223 -20.91 1.43 6.24
C PRO A 223 -19.54 1.82 5.68
N PHE A 224 -18.43 1.17 6.01
CA PHE A 224 -17.10 1.65 5.60
C PHE A 224 -16.60 0.94 4.33
N SER A 225 -16.23 1.71 3.30
CA SER A 225 -15.71 1.21 2.01
C SER A 225 -14.24 1.49 1.77
N GLY A 226 -13.70 2.60 2.27
CA GLY A 226 -12.36 3.03 1.89
C GLY A 226 -11.72 3.88 2.97
N PHE A 227 -10.67 3.36 3.59
CA PHE A 227 -9.90 4.08 4.60
C PHE A 227 -8.51 4.37 4.06
N LYS A 228 -8.06 5.62 4.15
CA LYS A 228 -6.70 6.00 3.77
C LYS A 228 -6.13 6.99 4.77
N ILE A 229 -4.86 6.82 5.07
CA ILE A 229 -4.04 7.77 5.83
C ILE A 229 -2.91 8.18 4.90
N CYS A 230 -2.63 9.49 4.85
CA CYS A 230 -1.51 10.04 4.11
C CYS A 230 -0.98 11.27 4.86
N GLY A 231 0.10 11.09 5.63
CA GLY A 231 0.71 12.14 6.41
C GLY A 231 -0.24 12.71 7.47
N ASP A 232 -0.51 14.02 7.42
CA ASP A 232 -1.36 14.71 8.40
C ASP A 232 -2.87 14.56 8.17
N PHE A 233 -3.27 13.82 7.12
CA PHE A 233 -4.67 13.67 6.75
C PHE A 233 -5.09 12.20 6.70
N ALA A 234 -6.33 11.95 7.07
CA ALA A 234 -6.98 10.65 6.88
C ALA A 234 -8.38 10.84 6.32
N ILE A 235 -8.87 9.83 5.59
CA ILE A 235 -10.22 9.79 5.04
C ILE A 235 -10.92 8.48 5.37
N ALA A 236 -12.21 8.58 5.65
CA ALA A 236 -13.15 7.46 5.67
C ALA A 236 -14.22 7.70 4.61
N ASP A 237 -14.25 6.81 3.62
CA ASP A 237 -15.37 6.62 2.73
C ASP A 237 -16.47 5.79 3.40
N VAL A 238 -17.71 6.20 3.19
CA VAL A 238 -18.89 5.58 3.76
C VAL A 238 -19.85 5.13 2.66
N LYS A 239 -19.97 3.81 2.48
CA LYS A 239 -20.75 3.13 1.45
C LYS A 239 -22.16 3.67 1.33
N LYS A 240 -22.55 3.92 0.08
CA LYS A 240 -23.91 4.28 -0.30
C LYS A 240 -24.43 5.50 0.48
N THR A 241 -23.50 6.38 0.84
CA THR A 241 -23.79 7.72 1.37
C THR A 241 -23.26 8.77 0.41
N ASP A 242 -23.72 10.00 0.58
CA ASP A 242 -23.31 11.19 -0.16
C ASP A 242 -22.24 11.98 0.59
N TYR A 243 -21.52 11.33 1.52
CA TYR A 243 -20.52 12.02 2.31
C TYR A 243 -19.25 11.23 2.53
N ILE A 244 -18.17 11.98 2.74
CA ILE A 244 -16.87 11.46 3.17
C ILE A 244 -16.44 12.18 4.45
N LEU A 245 -15.71 11.46 5.31
CA LEU A 245 -15.13 12.03 6.52
C LEU A 245 -13.65 12.31 6.27
N ILE A 246 -13.22 13.55 6.50
CA ILE A 246 -11.82 13.98 6.39
C ILE A 246 -11.33 14.37 7.78
N PHE A 247 -10.16 13.88 8.15
CA PHE A 247 -9.51 14.13 9.43
C PHE A 247 -8.19 14.85 9.22
N LYS A 248 -7.91 15.85 10.05
CA LYS A 248 -6.60 16.50 10.17
C LYS A 248 -5.99 16.12 11.50
N LEU A 249 -4.98 15.24 11.46
CA LEU A 249 -4.46 14.52 12.61
C LEU A 249 -3.76 15.44 13.62
N SER A 250 -2.89 16.33 13.16
CA SER A 250 -2.14 17.29 13.99
C SER A 250 -3.03 18.23 14.79
N ALA A 251 -4.22 18.54 14.25
CA ALA A 251 -5.16 19.45 14.87
C ALA A 251 -6.24 18.72 15.68
N GLY A 252 -6.36 17.39 15.56
CA GLY A 252 -7.47 16.63 16.14
C GLY A 252 -8.83 17.07 15.59
N LEU A 253 -8.88 17.52 14.34
CA LEU A 253 -10.10 18.05 13.71
C LEU A 253 -10.64 17.08 12.67
N TYR A 254 -11.95 17.10 12.48
CA TYR A 254 -12.60 16.41 11.37
C TYR A 254 -13.59 17.31 10.64
N LYS A 255 -13.91 16.94 9.40
CA LYS A 255 -14.93 17.57 8.59
C LYS A 255 -15.67 16.50 7.79
N CYS A 256 -17.00 16.56 7.83
CA CYS A 256 -17.86 15.81 6.93
C CYS A 256 -18.07 16.64 5.65
N LEU A 257 -17.74 16.07 4.49
CA LEU A 257 -18.04 16.68 3.19
C LEU A 257 -19.28 15.99 2.63
N THR A 258 -20.40 16.72 2.51
CA THR A 258 -21.73 16.20 2.13
C THR A 258 -22.19 16.70 0.75
N GLU A 259 -21.26 17.03 -0.15
CA GLU A 259 -21.66 17.41 -1.51
C GLU A 259 -22.15 16.17 -2.26
N PRO A 260 -23.05 16.30 -3.27
CA PRO A 260 -23.44 15.19 -4.14
C PRO A 260 -22.26 14.83 -5.03
N LEU A 261 -21.19 14.35 -4.41
CA LEU A 261 -20.12 13.65 -5.08
C LEU A 261 -20.80 12.36 -5.53
N GLN A 262 -21.17 12.29 -6.81
CA GLN A 262 -21.34 11.01 -7.50
C GLN A 262 -19.95 10.36 -7.57
N CYS A 263 -19.39 10.10 -6.41
CA CYS A 263 -18.04 9.65 -6.22
C CYS A 263 -18.06 8.14 -6.36
N HIS A 264 -17.25 7.65 -7.28
CA HIS A 264 -17.05 6.22 -7.41
C HIS A 264 -15.94 5.73 -6.49
N ASP A 265 -14.95 6.59 -6.23
CA ASP A 265 -13.75 6.23 -5.48
C ASP A 265 -13.00 7.48 -4.98
N ILE A 266 -12.29 7.35 -3.87
CA ILE A 266 -11.49 8.42 -3.25
C ILE A 266 -10.13 7.89 -2.81
N ASP A 267 -9.11 8.75 -2.89
CA ASP A 267 -7.79 8.45 -2.33
C ASP A 267 -7.06 9.71 -1.88
N LEU A 268 -5.93 9.52 -1.20
CA LEU A 268 -5.05 10.59 -0.75
C LEU A 268 -3.64 10.44 -1.32
N ILE A 269 -3.10 11.56 -1.76
CA ILE A 269 -1.65 11.77 -1.92
C ILE A 269 -1.22 12.92 -1.02
N PRO A 270 0.09 13.12 -0.79
CA PRO A 270 0.56 14.23 0.03
C PRO A 270 -0.08 15.55 -0.39
N GLY A 271 -0.91 16.08 0.51
CA GLY A 271 -1.54 17.36 0.34
C GLY A 271 -2.70 17.46 -0.67
N HIS A 272 -3.18 16.37 -1.26
CA HIS A 272 -4.30 16.43 -2.19
C HIS A 272 -5.27 15.30 -1.91
N LEU A 273 -6.57 15.63 -1.99
CA LEU A 273 -7.65 14.66 -2.04
C LEU A 273 -7.92 14.35 -3.51
N LEU A 274 -7.88 13.08 -3.86
CA LEU A 274 -8.25 12.59 -5.19
C LEU A 274 -9.69 12.10 -5.14
N VAL A 275 -10.52 12.57 -6.06
CA VAL A 275 -11.93 12.21 -6.16
C VAL A 275 -12.22 11.79 -7.59
N LEU A 276 -12.65 10.54 -7.77
CA LEU A 276 -13.12 10.07 -9.07
C LEU A 276 -14.62 10.35 -9.21
N GLN A 277 -14.97 11.13 -10.23
CA GLN A 277 -16.34 11.47 -10.58
C GLN A 277 -16.63 11.05 -12.02
N THR A 278 -17.79 10.45 -12.26
CA THR A 278 -18.26 10.19 -13.62
C THR A 278 -18.98 11.41 -14.15
N VAL A 279 -18.54 11.91 -15.30
CA VAL A 279 -19.25 12.95 -16.04
C VAL A 279 -20.12 12.26 -17.08
N THR A 280 -21.44 12.27 -16.88
CA THR A 280 -22.38 11.74 -17.88
C THR A 280 -22.36 12.63 -19.12
N VAL A 281 -21.62 12.21 -20.15
CA VAL A 281 -21.80 12.72 -21.53
C VAL A 281 -23.00 11.96 -22.11
N GLU A 282 -23.89 12.64 -22.85
CA GLU A 282 -25.20 12.23 -23.42
C GLU A 282 -25.23 10.90 -24.24
N SER A 283 -24.63 9.85 -23.70
CA SER A 283 -24.47 8.52 -24.25
C SER A 283 -25.23 7.54 -23.34
N PRO A 284 -25.68 6.39 -23.88
CA PRO A 284 -26.31 5.37 -23.06
C PRO A 284 -25.39 5.04 -21.87
N PRO A 285 -25.94 4.82 -20.66
CA PRO A 285 -25.13 4.50 -19.49
C PRO A 285 -24.32 3.25 -19.80
N ILE A 286 -23.02 3.43 -19.97
CA ILE A 286 -22.13 2.32 -20.18
C ILE A 286 -21.80 1.77 -18.80
N GLU A 287 -22.20 0.52 -18.55
CA GLU A 287 -21.99 -0.13 -17.27
C GLU A 287 -20.50 -0.47 -17.14
N HIS A 288 -19.81 0.37 -16.40
CA HIS A 288 -18.39 0.27 -16.15
C HIS A 288 -18.14 0.35 -14.66
N ALA A 289 -17.13 -0.39 -14.22
CA ALA A 289 -16.63 -0.30 -12.88
C ALA A 289 -15.20 0.24 -12.93
N PHE A 290 -14.92 1.18 -12.03
CA PHE A 290 -13.68 1.92 -11.98
C PHE A 290 -13.11 1.83 -10.58
N ARG A 291 -11.78 1.80 -10.49
CA ARG A 291 -11.05 1.98 -9.24
C ARG A 291 -9.77 2.72 -9.48
N PHE A 292 -9.30 3.41 -8.46
CA PHE A 292 -7.94 3.91 -8.49
C PHE A 292 -7.26 3.78 -7.14
N THR A 293 -5.94 3.76 -7.18
CA THR A 293 -5.12 3.80 -5.98
C THR A 293 -3.85 4.57 -6.28
N SER A 294 -3.37 5.28 -5.28
CA SER A 294 -2.21 6.15 -5.38
C SER A 294 -1.19 5.82 -4.31
N LEU A 295 0.07 5.85 -4.73
CA LEU A 295 1.23 5.48 -3.92
C LEU A 295 2.30 6.58 -4.05
N PRO A 296 2.88 7.04 -2.94
CA PRO A 296 4.08 7.85 -2.98
C PRO A 296 5.20 7.15 -3.78
N SER A 297 5.98 7.92 -4.54
CA SER A 297 7.11 7.35 -5.27
C SER A 297 8.30 7.15 -4.34
N PRO A 298 8.94 5.96 -4.32
CA PRO A 298 10.23 5.77 -3.69
C PRO A 298 11.37 6.41 -4.51
N LEU A 299 11.07 7.00 -5.66
CA LEU A 299 12.05 7.66 -6.52
C LEU A 299 12.07 9.18 -6.34
N GLN A 300 11.01 9.79 -5.81
CA GLN A 300 10.93 11.25 -5.67
C GLN A 300 9.82 11.62 -4.67
N GLU A 301 10.10 12.53 -3.75
CA GLU A 301 9.16 12.92 -2.68
C GLU A 301 7.90 13.64 -3.20
N ASP A 302 8.06 14.45 -4.25
CA ASP A 302 7.01 15.23 -4.91
C ASP A 302 6.30 14.48 -6.05
N LEU A 303 6.52 13.17 -6.14
CA LEU A 303 5.93 12.31 -7.15
C LEU A 303 5.09 11.22 -6.50
N SER A 304 3.88 11.03 -7.01
CA SER A 304 3.06 9.85 -6.72
C SER A 304 2.76 9.09 -8.00
N THR A 305 2.60 7.78 -7.88
CA THR A 305 2.02 6.96 -8.95
C THR A 305 0.53 6.80 -8.67
N LEU A 306 -0.29 7.05 -9.67
CA LEU A 306 -1.72 6.77 -9.67
C LEU A 306 -1.98 5.61 -10.62
N TRP A 307 -2.49 4.51 -10.07
CA TRP A 307 -3.01 3.39 -10.83
C TRP A 307 -4.51 3.54 -10.99
N PHE A 308 -4.99 3.45 -12.22
CA PHE A 308 -6.40 3.58 -12.55
C PHE A 308 -6.85 2.34 -13.30
N PHE A 309 -7.94 1.72 -12.85
CA PHE A 309 -8.44 0.47 -13.38
C PHE A 309 -9.88 0.64 -13.83
N PHE A 310 -10.17 0.02 -14.96
CA PHE A 310 -11.44 0.09 -15.62
C PHE A 310 -11.82 -1.31 -16.09
N SER A 311 -13.08 -1.70 -15.90
CA SER A 311 -13.64 -2.86 -16.58
C SER A 311 -15.06 -2.62 -17.03
N SER A 312 -15.39 -3.27 -18.15
CA SER A 312 -16.78 -3.53 -18.52
C SER A 312 -17.46 -4.39 -17.44
N THR A 313 -18.68 -4.03 -17.03
CA THR A 313 -19.52 -4.93 -16.22
C THR A 313 -20.51 -5.72 -17.07
N ARG A 314 -20.53 -5.48 -18.39
CA ARG A 314 -21.37 -6.19 -19.33
C ARG A 314 -20.83 -7.60 -19.57
N ILE A 315 -21.73 -8.59 -19.47
CA ILE A 315 -21.41 -10.01 -19.64
C ILE A 315 -20.92 -10.33 -21.07
N ASP A 316 -21.36 -9.56 -22.07
CA ASP A 316 -21.04 -9.77 -23.49
C ASP A 316 -19.77 -9.03 -23.96
N VAL A 317 -19.21 -8.15 -23.13
CA VAL A 317 -18.07 -7.30 -23.48
C VAL A 317 -16.96 -7.53 -22.46
N ASN A 318 -15.97 -8.33 -22.84
CA ASN A 318 -14.89 -8.73 -21.97
C ASN A 318 -13.62 -7.92 -22.22
N TRP A 319 -13.47 -6.79 -21.54
CA TRP A 319 -12.20 -6.08 -21.53
C TRP A 319 -11.97 -5.38 -20.19
N SER A 320 -10.71 -5.34 -19.80
CA SER A 320 -10.22 -4.53 -18.69
C SER A 320 -9.11 -3.61 -19.19
N LEU A 321 -9.00 -2.42 -18.61
CA LEU A 321 -8.00 -1.42 -18.97
C LEU A 321 -7.39 -0.87 -17.69
N SER A 322 -6.07 -0.81 -17.65
CA SER A 322 -5.31 -0.29 -16.53
C SER A 322 -4.41 0.83 -17.03
N HIS A 323 -4.43 1.99 -16.36
CA HIS A 323 -3.55 3.10 -16.65
C HIS A 323 -2.62 3.34 -15.46
N LYS A 324 -1.38 3.68 -15.77
CA LYS A 324 -0.42 4.20 -14.82
C LYS A 324 -0.20 5.67 -15.12
N TYR A 325 -0.42 6.52 -14.14
CA TYR A 325 -0.10 7.95 -14.21
C TYR A 325 0.98 8.31 -13.20
N HIS A 326 1.78 9.31 -13.54
CA HIS A 326 2.63 10.01 -12.61
C HIS A 326 1.97 11.33 -12.23
N MET A 327 1.91 11.61 -10.93
CA MET A 327 1.36 12.84 -10.38
C MET A 327 2.46 13.63 -9.70
N THR A 328 2.82 14.79 -10.24
CA THR A 328 3.81 15.68 -9.64
C THR A 328 3.08 16.72 -8.79
N HIS A 329 3.40 16.80 -7.50
CA HIS A 329 2.65 17.58 -6.50
C HIS A 329 3.52 18.49 -5.63
N ASP A 330 4.64 18.99 -6.16
CA ASP A 330 5.59 19.85 -5.44
C ASP A 330 4.95 21.17 -4.94
N ARG A 331 4.56 21.14 -3.66
CA ARG A 331 4.00 22.30 -2.96
C ARG A 331 5.02 23.41 -2.72
N SER A 332 6.31 23.06 -2.61
CA SER A 332 7.36 24.03 -2.28
C SER A 332 7.63 25.00 -3.43
N LYS A 333 7.44 24.54 -4.67
CA LYS A 333 7.65 25.33 -5.89
C LYS A 333 6.40 26.05 -6.38
N GLY A 334 5.25 25.85 -5.72
CA GLY A 334 3.97 26.40 -6.18
C GLY A 334 3.55 25.92 -7.57
N THR A 335 4.12 24.80 -8.03
CA THR A 335 3.79 24.21 -9.32
C THR A 335 2.40 23.59 -9.23
N PRO A 336 1.53 23.81 -10.24
CA PRO A 336 0.26 23.10 -10.31
C PRO A 336 0.47 21.59 -10.31
N LEU A 337 -0.51 20.85 -9.78
CA LEU A 337 -0.56 19.40 -9.92
C LEU A 337 -0.49 19.03 -11.41
N SER A 338 0.52 18.26 -11.80
CA SER A 338 0.63 17.67 -13.14
C SER A 338 0.30 16.20 -13.09
N ILE A 339 -0.41 15.71 -14.10
CA ILE A 339 -0.77 14.30 -14.24
C ILE A 339 -0.35 13.84 -15.64
N ASP A 340 0.60 12.92 -15.69
CA ASP A 340 1.18 12.42 -16.93
C ASP A 340 0.88 10.93 -17.07
N LEU A 341 0.29 10.53 -18.20
CA LEU A 341 0.09 9.11 -18.52
C LEU A 341 1.45 8.48 -18.81
N VAL A 342 1.79 7.44 -18.06
CA VAL A 342 3.06 6.70 -18.16
C VAL A 342 2.87 5.46 -19.01
N ALA A 343 1.79 4.74 -18.75
CA ALA A 343 1.51 3.48 -19.43
C ALA A 343 0.02 3.16 -19.43
N MET A 344 -0.39 2.38 -20.43
CA MET A 344 -1.75 1.91 -20.64
C MET A 344 -1.68 0.42 -20.98
N TYR A 345 -2.52 -0.36 -20.32
CA TYR A 345 -2.54 -1.82 -20.40
C TYR A 345 -3.98 -2.27 -20.65
N ALA A 346 -4.26 -2.79 -21.85
CA ALA A 346 -5.54 -3.37 -22.19
C ALA A 346 -5.44 -4.88 -22.14
N THR A 347 -6.44 -5.55 -21.55
CA THR A 347 -6.52 -7.01 -21.52
C THR A 347 -7.87 -7.47 -22.05
N ASP A 348 -7.85 -8.39 -23.01
CA ASP A 348 -9.06 -9.06 -23.53
C ASP A 348 -9.64 -10.09 -22.53
N LYS A 349 -8.93 -10.34 -21.43
CA LYS A 349 -9.42 -11.11 -20.29
C LYS A 349 -10.36 -10.23 -19.46
N THR A 350 -11.57 -10.72 -19.20
CA THR A 350 -12.38 -10.20 -18.08
C THR A 350 -11.86 -10.77 -16.79
N TYR A 351 -11.25 -9.90 -15.98
CA TYR A 351 -11.27 -10.15 -14.55
C TYR A 351 -12.75 -10.12 -14.13
N PRO A 352 -13.24 -11.11 -13.37
CA PRO A 352 -14.65 -11.18 -13.01
C PRO A 352 -15.07 -9.86 -12.37
N PRO A 353 -16.28 -9.36 -12.67
CA PRO A 353 -16.74 -8.05 -12.22
C PRO A 353 -16.71 -7.86 -10.71
N ASP A 354 -16.69 -8.96 -9.93
CA ASP A 354 -16.45 -8.95 -8.48
C ASP A 354 -15.15 -8.23 -8.08
N TYR A 355 -14.14 -8.22 -8.96
CA TYR A 355 -12.90 -7.47 -8.76
C TYR A 355 -13.14 -5.98 -8.57
N PHE A 356 -14.11 -5.42 -9.32
CA PHE A 356 -14.41 -4.00 -9.30
C PHE A 356 -15.61 -3.64 -8.44
N THR A 357 -16.37 -4.62 -7.95
CA THR A 357 -17.51 -4.41 -7.03
C THR A 357 -17.23 -4.79 -5.57
N THR A 358 -16.12 -5.45 -5.25
CA THR A 358 -15.72 -5.72 -3.85
C THR A 358 -15.47 -4.42 -3.07
N ASP A 359 -15.95 -4.34 -1.85
CA ASP A 359 -15.75 -3.16 -1.02
C ASP A 359 -14.30 -2.93 -0.52
N ALA A 360 -13.31 -3.64 -1.06
CA ALA A 360 -11.92 -3.56 -0.64
C ALA A 360 -11.15 -2.58 -1.53
N LEU A 361 -10.27 -1.77 -0.93
CA LEU A 361 -9.33 -0.96 -1.70
C LEU A 361 -8.47 -1.86 -2.58
N LEU A 362 -8.22 -1.38 -3.80
CA LEU A 362 -7.37 -2.12 -4.71
C LEU A 362 -5.93 -2.10 -4.20
N ASN A 363 -5.38 -3.29 -3.96
CA ASN A 363 -4.03 -3.42 -3.46
C ASN A 363 -3.04 -3.61 -4.61
N VAL A 364 -2.35 -2.53 -4.96
CA VAL A 364 -1.35 -2.49 -6.04
C VAL A 364 -0.01 -2.11 -5.44
N SER A 365 1.05 -2.75 -5.91
CA SER A 365 2.42 -2.36 -5.62
C SER A 365 2.86 -1.20 -6.50
N TYR A 366 3.89 -0.48 -6.06
CA TYR A 366 4.51 0.58 -6.85
C TYR A 366 4.99 0.09 -8.22
N SER A 367 5.49 -1.15 -8.26
CA SER A 367 5.93 -1.83 -9.49
C SER A 367 4.81 -2.19 -10.45
N GLY A 368 3.54 -2.08 -10.05
CA GLY A 368 2.40 -2.39 -10.90
C GLY A 368 1.92 -3.83 -10.82
N HIS A 369 2.31 -4.56 -9.79
CA HIS A 369 1.68 -5.84 -9.47
C HIS A 369 0.46 -5.59 -8.60
N ALA A 370 -0.69 -6.16 -8.92
CA ALA A 370 -1.87 -6.10 -8.08
C ALA A 370 -2.32 -7.47 -7.65
N GLU A 371 -2.80 -7.51 -6.42
CA GLU A 371 -3.42 -8.71 -5.88
C GLU A 371 -4.84 -8.86 -6.43
N TYR A 372 -5.15 -10.07 -6.89
CA TYR A 372 -6.46 -10.50 -7.31
C TYR A 372 -6.88 -11.66 -6.41
N PHE A 373 -8.05 -11.56 -5.77
CA PHE A 373 -8.64 -12.69 -5.07
C PHE A 373 -10.05 -12.95 -5.57
N SER A 374 -10.28 -14.15 -6.11
CA SER A 374 -11.61 -14.57 -6.50
C SER A 374 -12.33 -15.23 -5.32
N ARG A 375 -13.43 -14.63 -4.86
CA ARG A 375 -14.29 -15.27 -3.86
C ARG A 375 -14.94 -16.57 -4.36
N TRP A 376 -15.13 -16.71 -5.67
CA TRP A 376 -15.79 -17.87 -6.25
C TRP A 376 -14.86 -19.08 -6.40
N SER A 377 -13.64 -18.85 -6.91
CA SER A 377 -12.65 -19.93 -7.02
C SER A 377 -11.79 -20.10 -5.77
N LEU A 378 -11.83 -19.13 -4.84
CA LEU A 378 -10.93 -19.04 -3.68
C LEU A 378 -9.44 -19.04 -4.09
N GLU A 379 -9.16 -18.52 -5.29
CA GLU A 379 -7.80 -18.40 -5.83
C GLU A 379 -7.32 -16.96 -5.69
N GLY A 380 -6.16 -16.81 -5.05
CA GLY A 380 -5.34 -15.61 -5.15
C GLY A 380 -4.48 -15.66 -6.41
N ARG A 381 -4.34 -14.53 -7.09
CA ARG A 381 -3.42 -14.33 -8.21
C ARG A 381 -2.74 -12.98 -8.03
N ILE A 382 -1.55 -12.83 -8.60
CA ILE A 382 -0.94 -11.52 -8.76
C ILE A 382 -0.92 -11.22 -10.24
N LEU A 383 -1.48 -10.07 -10.61
CA LEU A 383 -1.51 -9.57 -11.97
C LEU A 383 -0.36 -8.59 -12.12
N SER A 384 0.49 -8.78 -13.13
CA SER A 384 1.50 -7.80 -13.47
C SER A 384 0.94 -6.83 -14.50
N PHE A 385 0.87 -5.56 -14.14
CA PHE A 385 0.66 -4.47 -15.09
C PHE A 385 1.98 -3.85 -15.53
N ALA A 386 3.13 -4.47 -15.25
CA ALA A 386 4.42 -3.92 -15.65
C ALA A 386 4.85 -4.36 -17.06
N SER A 387 4.41 -5.54 -17.52
CA SER A 387 4.84 -6.18 -18.77
C SER A 387 3.63 -6.70 -19.57
N PRO A 388 3.08 -5.93 -20.52
CA PRO A 388 1.89 -6.32 -21.28
C PRO A 388 2.16 -7.37 -22.38
N ASP A 389 3.42 -7.51 -22.79
CA ASP A 389 3.80 -8.37 -23.92
C ASP A 389 3.91 -9.86 -23.52
N GLU A 390 3.88 -10.15 -22.22
CA GLU A 390 3.94 -11.50 -21.67
C GLU A 390 2.56 -11.84 -21.13
N ASP A 391 1.85 -12.74 -21.81
CA ASP A 391 0.51 -13.27 -21.47
C ASP A 391 0.46 -14.04 -20.13
N ASP A 392 1.53 -13.93 -19.33
CA ASP A 392 1.86 -14.71 -18.16
C ASP A 392 1.29 -14.00 -16.92
N ASP A 393 -0.01 -14.18 -16.70
CA ASP A 393 -0.55 -14.14 -15.34
C ASP A 393 0.23 -15.19 -14.54
N ILE A 394 1.23 -14.79 -13.75
CA ILE A 394 1.98 -15.73 -12.92
C ILE A 394 1.14 -16.01 -11.68
N PRO A 395 0.49 -17.19 -11.56
CA PRO A 395 -0.31 -17.49 -10.39
C PRO A 395 0.62 -17.62 -9.19
N ILE A 396 0.32 -16.88 -8.13
CA ILE A 396 0.92 -17.12 -6.82
C ILE A 396 -0.02 -18.04 -6.07
N ASP A 397 0.39 -19.30 -5.92
CA ASP A 397 -0.38 -20.26 -5.14
C ASP A 397 -0.32 -19.87 -3.66
N LEU A 398 -1.48 -19.55 -3.09
CA LEU A 398 -1.64 -19.24 -1.67
C LEU A 398 -1.96 -20.54 -0.92
N PRO A 399 -1.03 -21.10 -0.13
CA PRO A 399 -1.32 -22.29 0.66
C PRO A 399 -2.47 -21.99 1.63
N GLY A 400 -3.61 -22.67 1.45
CA GLY A 400 -4.74 -22.60 2.37
C GLY A 400 -5.84 -21.57 2.08
N ARG A 401 -6.05 -21.18 0.80
CA ARG A 401 -7.26 -20.49 0.29
C ARG A 401 -7.70 -19.25 1.10
N GLY A 402 -6.76 -18.42 1.55
CA GLY A 402 -7.08 -17.27 2.40
C GLY A 402 -8.02 -16.26 1.74
N GLN A 403 -9.07 -15.81 2.44
CA GLN A 403 -10.05 -14.81 1.93
C GLN A 403 -9.50 -13.39 1.79
N SER A 404 -8.38 -13.09 2.46
CA SER A 404 -7.74 -11.78 2.43
C SER A 404 -6.24 -11.95 2.29
N ALA A 405 -5.68 -11.36 1.23
CA ALA A 405 -4.26 -11.12 1.16
C ALA A 405 -3.99 -9.61 1.13
N HIS A 406 -2.74 -9.27 1.39
CA HIS A 406 -2.22 -7.92 1.30
C HIS A 406 -0.82 -7.97 0.70
N LEU A 407 -0.72 -7.49 -0.53
CA LEU A 407 0.52 -7.08 -1.17
C LEU A 407 1.13 -5.83 -0.53
N SER A 408 2.39 -5.90 -0.09
CA SER A 408 3.14 -4.70 0.31
C SER A 408 3.38 -3.80 -0.91
N PRO A 409 3.16 -2.47 -0.79
CA PRO A 409 3.37 -1.56 -1.90
C PRO A 409 4.79 -1.54 -2.45
N TYR A 410 5.80 -1.84 -1.61
CA TYR A 410 7.21 -1.58 -1.96
C TYR A 410 8.16 -2.76 -1.80
N SER A 411 7.81 -3.83 -1.08
CA SER A 411 8.74 -4.96 -0.91
C SER A 411 8.43 -6.17 -1.76
N GLY A 412 7.22 -6.20 -2.32
CA GLY A 412 6.65 -7.42 -2.88
C GLY A 412 6.48 -8.55 -1.86
N ALA A 413 6.34 -8.22 -0.58
CA ALA A 413 5.86 -9.17 0.41
C ALA A 413 4.35 -9.38 0.26
N LEU A 414 3.88 -10.62 0.41
CA LEU A 414 2.47 -10.99 0.38
C LEU A 414 2.08 -11.52 1.75
N THR A 415 1.08 -10.90 2.37
CA THR A 415 0.57 -11.28 3.69
C THR A 415 -0.84 -11.82 3.57
N TYR A 416 -1.17 -12.95 4.18
CA TYR A 416 -2.51 -13.54 4.09
C TYR A 416 -2.80 -14.45 5.28
N ALA A 417 -4.08 -14.71 5.56
CA ALA A 417 -4.51 -15.62 6.62
C ALA A 417 -5.26 -16.82 6.04
N THR A 418 -5.05 -18.02 6.59
CA THR A 418 -5.69 -19.27 6.12
C THR A 418 -7.05 -19.53 6.76
N GLU A 419 -8.00 -20.07 6.00
CA GLU A 419 -9.36 -20.31 6.51
C GLU A 419 -9.52 -21.65 7.25
N ASP A 420 -8.82 -22.66 6.76
CA ASP A 420 -9.11 -24.07 7.09
C ASP A 420 -8.33 -24.59 8.31
N ASP A 421 -7.48 -23.74 8.91
CA ASP A 421 -6.69 -24.10 10.08
C ASP A 421 -7.40 -23.61 11.35
N PRO A 422 -7.78 -24.50 12.29
CA PRO A 422 -8.32 -24.07 13.59
C PRO A 422 -7.34 -23.19 14.38
N ASP A 423 -6.04 -23.28 14.10
CA ASP A 423 -5.01 -22.44 14.72
C ASP A 423 -4.81 -21.08 14.01
N GLU A 424 -5.57 -20.78 12.94
CA GLU A 424 -5.51 -19.60 12.06
C GLU A 424 -4.11 -18.98 11.93
N LYS A 425 -3.41 -19.39 10.87
CA LYS A 425 -2.06 -18.91 10.58
C LYS A 425 -2.11 -17.70 9.66
N ILE A 426 -1.29 -16.71 9.99
CA ILE A 426 -1.03 -15.55 9.13
C ILE A 426 0.36 -15.75 8.53
N PHE A 427 0.44 -15.77 7.21
CA PHE A 427 1.67 -15.94 6.45
C PHE A 427 2.15 -14.59 5.96
N VAL A 428 3.46 -14.34 6.05
CA VAL A 428 4.14 -13.22 5.39
C VAL A 428 5.23 -13.82 4.51
N ASN A 429 5.00 -13.83 3.21
CA ASN A 429 5.91 -14.35 2.20
C ASN A 429 6.69 -13.21 1.56
N HIS A 430 8.02 -13.24 1.64
CA HIS A 430 8.91 -12.37 0.87
C HIS A 430 9.43 -13.15 -0.33
N TYR A 431 9.26 -12.61 -1.53
CA TYR A 431 9.68 -13.24 -2.77
C TYR A 431 11.08 -12.82 -3.21
N ALA A 432 11.76 -13.70 -3.94
CA ALA A 432 13.14 -13.54 -4.40
C ALA A 432 13.28 -12.51 -5.52
#